data_AF-A0A1Q3U041-F1
#
_entry.id   AF-A0A1Q3U041-F1
#
_cell.length_a   1.000
_cell.length_b   1.000
_cell.length_c   1.000
_cell.angle_alpha   90.00
_cell.angle_beta   90.00
_cell.angle_gamma   90.00
#
_symmetry.space_group_name_H-M   'P 1'
#
loop_
_entity.id
_entity.type
_entity.pdbx_description
1 polymer ?
#
loop_
_entity_poly.entity_id
_entity_poly.type
_entity_poly.pdbx_seq_one_letter_code
_entity_poly.pdbx_strand_id
1 'polypeptide(L)'
;MKTERKQKLTLCILVLLCICIHLFGYFPMAVEKGYANGFYPVFSRQLRFLTGWLPWSLGDVLYGLLAIWLVWKIFQFINWIYKKKWKGLPLAFYKATLLKGLMVLASIYIVFNVFWGINYDRMGIRWQLGLLPQKYTKADLIEINDLLLTKLNNSKAYLVREQIKLPDVKGLVPDVKKAYREASYKFPFLKYQNASLKPGLWSIWQSYTGITGYYNPFTGEAQVNKKIPAFLLPYTSCHEVAHQLGYAKEDEANFVGYLAAMASKDTLFHYSVYFDLFLYANRNLYMLDSTAAKTISEKLNDGVRADIITMRTYQQQYRSFLQPVIIWIYNQFLLGNRQPQGILSYDEVVGFIIAYHKKFKVI
;
A
#
# COMPACT_ATOMS: atom_id res chain seq x y z
N MET A 1 40.77 15.71 14.72
CA MET A 1 41.25 14.42 14.17
C MET A 1 40.53 13.19 14.73
N LYS A 2 40.51 12.90 16.04
CA LYS A 2 39.86 11.69 16.59
C LYS A 2 38.35 11.59 16.28
N THR A 3 37.61 12.70 16.40
CA THR A 3 36.16 12.75 16.12
C THR A 3 35.84 12.51 14.65
N GLU A 4 36.63 13.09 13.74
CA GLU A 4 36.47 12.91 12.30
C GLU A 4 36.78 11.47 11.87
N ARG A 5 37.83 10.85 12.43
CA ARG A 5 38.15 9.43 12.19
C ARG A 5 37.01 8.52 12.63
N LYS A 6 36.40 8.79 13.80
CA LYS A 6 35.21 8.05 14.28
C LYS A 6 34.03 8.20 13.31
N GLN A 7 33.72 9.42 12.88
CA GLN A 7 32.61 9.66 11.94
C GLN A 7 32.82 8.96 10.59
N LYS A 8 34.04 8.97 10.05
CA LYS A 8 34.37 8.24 8.81
C LYS A 8 34.18 6.73 9.00
N LEU A 9 34.67 6.17 10.11
CA LEU A 9 34.48 4.76 10.42
C LEU A 9 32.98 4.40 10.55
N THR A 10 32.19 5.22 11.24
CA THR A 10 30.75 5.02 11.34
C THR A 10 30.09 5.06 9.96
N LEU A 11 30.44 6.03 9.09
CA LEU A 11 29.91 6.07 7.73
C LEU A 11 30.32 4.82 6.94
N CYS A 12 31.55 4.34 7.04
CA CYS A 12 31.98 3.11 6.37
C CYS A 12 31.14 1.90 6.81
N ILE A 13 30.85 1.77 8.11
CA ILE A 13 29.99 0.71 8.64
C ILE A 13 28.57 0.84 8.09
N LEU A 14 27.99 2.05 8.12
CA LEU A 14 26.65 2.29 7.58
C LEU A 14 26.57 1.96 6.08
N VAL A 15 27.56 2.40 5.29
CA VAL A 15 27.61 2.09 3.86
C VAL A 15 27.76 0.60 3.62
N LEU A 16 28.60 -0.10 4.39
CA LEU A 16 28.73 -1.56 4.31
C LEU A 16 27.39 -2.25 4.60
N LEU A 17 26.65 -1.82 5.64
CA LEU A 17 25.32 -2.34 5.94
C LEU A 17 24.33 -2.07 4.82
N CYS A 18 24.34 -0.88 4.21
CA CYS A 18 23.51 -0.59 3.04
C CYS A 18 23.81 -1.55 1.88
N ILE A 19 25.10 -1.80 1.60
CA ILE A 19 25.52 -2.74 0.56
C ILE A 19 25.06 -4.16 0.91
N CYS A 20 25.23 -4.61 2.15
CA CYS A 20 24.78 -5.95 2.57
C CYS A 20 23.26 -6.12 2.43
N ILE A 21 22.46 -5.12 2.80
CA ILE A 21 21.00 -5.12 2.62
C ILE A 21 20.65 -5.21 1.14
N HIS A 22 21.27 -4.36 0.31
CA HIS A 22 21.04 -4.36 -1.13
C HIS A 22 21.41 -5.69 -1.78
N LEU A 23 22.54 -6.28 -1.37
CA LEU A 23 23.00 -7.59 -1.84
C LEU A 23 22.07 -8.72 -1.40
N PHE A 24 21.58 -8.69 -0.16
CA PHE A 24 20.60 -9.65 0.35
C PHE A 24 19.33 -9.67 -0.50
N GLY A 25 18.90 -8.50 -0.98
CA GLY A 25 17.77 -8.37 -1.90
C GLY A 25 17.92 -9.16 -3.21
N TYR A 26 19.14 -9.45 -3.69
CA TYR A 26 19.32 -10.28 -4.90
C TYR A 26 19.08 -11.78 -4.67
N PHE A 27 18.78 -12.20 -3.44
CA PHE A 27 18.46 -13.59 -3.10
C PHE A 27 17.00 -13.72 -2.60
N PRO A 28 15.98 -13.63 -3.49
CA PRO A 28 14.57 -13.61 -3.08
C PRO A 28 14.12 -14.79 -2.21
N MET A 29 14.69 -15.98 -2.44
CA MET A 29 14.41 -17.16 -1.60
C MET A 29 14.95 -17.00 -0.17
N ALA A 30 16.12 -16.36 -0.01
CA ALA A 30 16.69 -16.05 1.30
C ALA A 30 15.89 -14.94 2.00
N VAL A 31 15.45 -13.93 1.24
CA VAL A 31 14.53 -12.89 1.74
C VAL A 31 13.22 -13.51 2.22
N GLU A 32 12.60 -14.38 1.41
CA GLU A 32 11.33 -15.04 1.73
C GLU A 32 11.44 -15.88 3.02
N LYS A 33 12.50 -16.68 3.17
CA LYS A 33 12.67 -17.56 4.34
C LYS A 33 13.18 -16.82 5.58
N GLY A 34 14.20 -16.00 5.43
CA GLY A 34 14.91 -15.37 6.55
C GLY A 34 14.21 -14.11 7.06
N TYR A 35 13.84 -13.21 6.15
CA TYR A 35 13.24 -11.93 6.52
C TYR A 35 11.71 -12.01 6.53
N ALA A 36 11.07 -12.28 5.38
CA ALA A 36 9.62 -12.13 5.22
C ALA A 36 8.79 -13.12 6.05
N ASN A 37 9.25 -14.38 6.20
CA ASN A 37 8.58 -15.39 7.04
C ASN A 37 9.27 -15.65 8.38
N GLY A 38 10.49 -15.14 8.59
CA GLY A 38 11.27 -15.31 9.81
C GLY A 38 11.21 -14.07 10.71
N PHE A 39 12.08 -13.10 10.44
CA PHE A 39 12.22 -11.88 11.25
C PHE A 39 10.96 -10.99 11.25
N TYR A 40 10.45 -10.67 10.06
CA TYR A 40 9.44 -9.62 9.87
C TYR A 40 8.09 -9.91 10.56
N PRO A 41 7.50 -11.13 10.51
CA PRO A 41 6.22 -11.39 11.17
C PRO A 41 6.30 -11.27 12.70
N VAL A 42 7.45 -11.62 13.28
CA VAL A 42 7.71 -11.49 14.71
C VAL A 42 7.82 -10.01 15.09
N PHE A 43 8.64 -9.26 14.36
CA PHE A 43 8.87 -7.83 14.55
C PHE A 43 7.59 -6.99 14.35
N SER A 44 6.90 -7.16 13.22
CA SER A 44 5.70 -6.39 12.89
C SER A 44 4.55 -6.65 13.88
N ARG A 45 4.43 -7.88 14.39
CA ARG A 45 3.46 -8.23 15.44
C ARG A 45 3.74 -7.50 16.76
N GLN A 46 5.01 -7.25 17.09
CA GLN A 46 5.38 -6.48 18.28
C GLN A 46 5.02 -5.01 18.11
N LEU A 47 5.30 -4.42 16.94
CA LEU A 47 4.82 -3.06 16.63
C LEU A 47 3.30 -2.96 16.79
N ARG A 48 2.53 -3.88 16.19
CA ARG A 48 1.07 -3.92 16.31
C ARG A 48 0.57 -4.21 17.72
N PHE A 49 1.31 -4.95 18.53
CA PHE A 49 0.98 -5.14 19.95
C PHE A 49 1.11 -3.81 20.72
N LEU A 50 2.18 -3.05 20.45
CA LEU A 50 2.46 -1.77 21.12
C LEU A 50 1.51 -0.65 20.68
N THR A 51 1.09 -0.63 19.41
CA THR A 51 0.29 0.48 18.84
C THR A 51 -1.17 0.12 18.58
N GLY A 52 -1.50 -1.16 18.41
CA GLY A 52 -2.80 -1.62 17.94
C GLY A 52 -3.97 -1.36 18.89
N TRP A 53 -3.72 -1.13 20.18
CA TRP A 53 -4.77 -0.78 21.16
C TRP A 53 -5.18 0.70 21.09
N LEU A 54 -4.37 1.59 20.49
CA LEU A 54 -4.69 3.01 20.37
C LEU A 54 -5.85 3.24 19.40
N PRO A 55 -6.87 4.05 19.72
CA PRO A 55 -8.00 4.28 18.82
C PRO A 55 -7.70 5.27 17.66
N TRP A 56 -6.49 5.83 17.64
CA TRP A 56 -5.96 6.78 16.67
C TRP A 56 -4.58 6.32 16.19
N SER A 57 -4.12 6.91 15.09
CA SER A 57 -2.87 6.54 14.41
C SER A 57 -1.65 7.23 15.03
N LEU A 58 -0.78 6.48 15.70
CA LEU A 58 0.48 7.01 16.26
C LEU A 58 1.45 7.43 15.16
N GLY A 59 1.48 6.69 14.06
CA GLY A 59 2.31 6.97 12.89
C GLY A 59 1.97 8.33 12.28
N ASP A 60 0.68 8.67 12.17
CA ASP A 60 0.25 9.99 11.69
C ASP A 60 0.71 11.12 12.63
N VAL A 61 0.69 10.90 13.94
CA VAL A 61 1.20 11.87 14.92
C VAL A 61 2.71 12.05 14.76
N LEU A 62 3.47 10.96 14.66
CA LEU A 62 4.92 11.00 14.48
C LEU A 62 5.31 11.69 13.17
N TYR A 63 4.60 11.42 12.07
CA TYR A 63 4.81 12.11 10.80
C TYR A 63 4.45 13.60 10.88
N GLY A 64 3.37 13.97 11.60
CA GLY A 64 3.04 15.37 11.88
C GLY A 64 4.13 16.10 12.66
N LEU A 65 4.64 15.48 13.73
CA LEU A 65 5.74 16.03 14.53
C LEU A 65 7.03 16.17 13.71
N LEU A 66 7.35 15.18 12.87
CA LEU A 66 8.48 15.23 11.95
C LEU A 66 8.35 16.40 10.97
N ALA A 67 7.17 16.60 10.38
CA ALA A 67 6.90 17.70 9.47
C ALA A 67 7.08 19.06 10.16
N ILE A 68 6.53 19.25 11.36
CA ILE A 68 6.71 20.49 12.15
C ILE A 68 8.19 20.73 12.45
N TRP A 69 8.92 19.69 12.86
CA TRP A 69 10.35 19.79 13.15
C TRP A 69 11.16 20.17 11.89
N LEU A 70 10.84 19.60 10.72
CA LEU A 70 11.47 19.93 9.45
C LEU A 70 11.21 21.39 9.05
N VAL A 71 9.97 21.87 9.16
CA VAL A 71 9.61 23.27 8.90
C VAL A 71 10.39 24.22 9.83
N TRP A 72 10.47 23.89 11.11
CA TRP A 72 11.26 24.67 12.07
C TRP A 72 12.75 24.69 11.73
N LYS A 73 13.31 23.57 11.24
CA LYS A 73 14.71 23.51 10.77
C LYS A 73 14.94 24.34 9.52
N ILE A 74 14.00 24.32 8.57
CA ILE A 74 14.05 25.16 7.36
C ILE A 74 14.00 26.64 7.76
N PHE A 75 13.10 27.05 8.65
CA PHE A 75 13.02 28.43 9.12
C PHE A 75 14.32 28.89 9.82
N GLN A 76 14.91 28.04 10.66
CA GLN A 76 16.22 28.33 11.26
C GLN A 76 17.33 28.46 10.22
N PHE A 77 17.35 27.59 9.21
CA PHE A 77 18.33 27.64 8.14
C PHE A 77 18.19 28.93 7.31
N ILE A 78 16.98 29.30 6.95
CA ILE A 78 16.67 30.54 6.22
C ILE A 78 17.09 31.77 7.05
N ASN A 79 16.71 31.84 8.33
CA ASN A 79 17.12 32.92 9.22
C ASN A 79 18.63 33.00 9.39
N TRP A 80 19.30 31.85 9.46
CA TRP A 80 20.75 31.78 9.55
C TRP A 80 21.42 32.33 8.28
N ILE A 81 20.87 32.04 7.09
CA ILE A 81 21.30 32.64 5.82
C ILE A 81 21.10 34.16 5.83
N TYR A 82 19.92 34.64 6.21
CA TYR A 82 19.63 36.08 6.19
C TYR A 82 20.46 36.88 7.21
N LYS A 83 20.70 36.35 8.41
CA LYS A 83 21.46 37.02 9.46
C LYS A 83 22.98 37.00 9.21
N LYS A 84 23.51 35.96 8.55
CA LYS A 84 24.89 35.96 8.07
C LYS A 84 24.93 36.56 6.67
N LYS A 85 25.33 37.84 6.55
CA LYS A 85 25.88 38.35 5.27
C LYS A 85 26.93 37.34 4.81
N TRP A 86 26.66 36.64 3.71
CA TRP A 86 27.29 35.40 3.26
C TRP A 86 28.81 35.60 3.03
N LYS A 87 29.60 35.69 4.11
CA LYS A 87 31.04 35.52 4.07
C LYS A 87 31.24 34.02 4.04
N GLY A 88 31.52 33.49 2.84
CA GLY A 88 31.54 32.05 2.54
C GLY A 88 32.09 31.20 3.68
N LEU A 89 31.41 30.09 3.96
CA LEU A 89 31.81 29.18 5.04
C LEU A 89 33.12 28.47 4.68
N PRO A 90 33.94 28.09 5.67
CA PRO A 90 35.14 27.31 5.42
C PRO A 90 34.77 25.92 4.85
N LEU A 91 35.59 25.39 3.94
CA LEU A 91 35.42 24.07 3.32
C LEU A 91 35.19 22.94 4.34
N ALA A 92 35.83 23.03 5.51
CA ALA A 92 35.66 22.09 6.61
C ALA A 92 34.21 21.99 7.11
N PHE A 93 33.45 23.09 7.11
CA PHE A 93 32.03 23.09 7.49
C PHE A 93 31.19 22.30 6.49
N TYR A 94 31.41 22.50 5.18
CA TYR A 94 30.70 21.76 4.14
C TYR A 94 31.01 20.26 4.21
N LYS A 95 32.29 19.88 4.37
CA LYS A 95 32.69 18.47 4.54
C LYS A 95 32.03 17.81 5.75
N ALA A 96 32.02 18.49 6.90
CA ALA A 96 31.38 17.96 8.12
C ALA A 96 29.86 17.83 7.97
N THR A 97 29.23 18.78 7.27
CA THR A 97 27.78 18.77 7.01
C THR A 97 27.41 17.65 6.05
N LEU A 98 28.17 17.48 4.96
CA LEU A 98 28.00 16.40 4.01
C LEU A 98 28.16 15.04 4.69
N LEU A 99 29.19 14.86 5.51
CA LEU A 99 29.43 13.60 6.24
C LEU A 99 28.25 13.23 7.13
N LYS A 100 27.73 14.19 7.91
CA LYS A 100 26.53 13.97 8.74
C LYS A 100 25.30 13.68 7.89
N GLY A 101 25.11 14.40 6.78
CA GLY A 101 24.02 14.16 5.84
C GLY A 101 24.03 12.75 5.28
N LEU A 102 25.18 12.27 4.81
CA LEU A 102 25.36 10.90 4.33
C LEU A 102 25.07 9.85 5.42
N MET A 103 25.53 10.08 6.65
CA MET A 103 25.23 9.19 7.78
C MET A 103 23.72 9.14 8.09
N VAL A 104 23.02 10.28 8.05
CA VAL A 104 21.57 10.33 8.25
C VAL A 104 20.84 9.58 7.13
N LEU A 105 21.20 9.83 5.88
CA LEU A 105 20.59 9.14 4.73
C LEU A 105 20.83 7.62 4.78
N ALA A 106 22.05 7.19 5.08
CA ALA A 106 22.36 5.77 5.24
C ALA A 106 21.57 5.13 6.40
N SER A 107 21.43 5.85 7.51
CA SER A 107 20.63 5.38 8.66
C SER A 107 19.15 5.24 8.29
N ILE A 108 18.58 6.23 7.60
CA ILE A 108 17.18 6.17 7.12
C ILE A 108 16.99 4.97 6.18
N TYR A 109 17.91 4.76 5.23
CA TYR A 109 17.86 3.62 4.32
C TYR A 109 17.86 2.28 5.08
N ILE A 110 18.80 2.10 6.03
CA ILE A 110 18.90 0.87 6.83
C ILE A 110 17.63 0.66 7.65
N VAL A 111 17.18 1.67 8.38
CA VAL A 111 15.99 1.56 9.25
C VAL A 111 14.76 1.25 8.42
N PHE A 112 14.52 1.96 7.31
CA PHE A 112 13.40 1.66 6.41
C PHE A 112 13.45 0.23 5.89
N ASN A 113 14.61 -0.24 5.41
CA ASN A 113 14.74 -1.58 4.85
C ASN A 113 14.52 -2.68 5.89
N VAL A 114 15.13 -2.54 7.08
CA VAL A 114 14.98 -3.50 8.18
C VAL A 114 13.56 -3.51 8.74
N PHE A 115 12.88 -2.36 8.76
CA PHE A 115 11.50 -2.29 9.24
C PHE A 115 10.51 -2.83 8.21
N TRP A 116 10.78 -2.62 6.92
CA TRP A 116 9.80 -2.90 5.88
C TRP A 116 10.39 -3.16 4.50
N GLY A 117 11.32 -2.33 4.02
CA GLY A 117 11.74 -2.28 2.61
C GLY A 117 12.25 -3.60 2.04
N ILE A 118 12.88 -4.47 2.84
CA ILE A 118 13.33 -5.80 2.37
C ILE A 118 12.15 -6.67 1.88
N ASN A 119 10.91 -6.41 2.30
CA ASN A 119 9.73 -7.12 1.80
C ASN A 119 9.46 -6.89 0.30
N TYR A 120 10.03 -5.87 -0.35
CA TYR A 120 9.94 -5.72 -1.80
C TYR A 120 10.71 -6.81 -2.57
N ASP A 121 11.69 -7.44 -1.92
CA ASP A 121 12.61 -8.40 -2.54
C ASP A 121 12.20 -9.86 -2.35
N ARG A 122 11.06 -10.11 -1.70
CA ARG A 122 10.55 -11.45 -1.42
C ARG A 122 10.05 -12.18 -2.67
N MET A 123 9.83 -13.49 -2.56
CA MET A 123 9.23 -14.30 -3.63
C MET A 123 7.75 -13.98 -3.84
N GLY A 124 7.03 -13.69 -2.75
CA GLY A 124 5.70 -13.09 -2.78
C GLY A 124 4.54 -14.05 -3.03
N ILE A 125 3.33 -13.49 -3.12
CA ILE A 125 2.08 -14.27 -3.15
C ILE A 125 1.98 -15.18 -4.37
N ARG A 126 2.56 -14.77 -5.49
CA ARG A 126 2.60 -15.55 -6.74
C ARG A 126 3.30 -16.89 -6.53
N TRP A 127 4.45 -16.87 -5.87
CA TRP A 127 5.22 -18.06 -5.56
C TRP A 127 4.53 -18.94 -4.52
N GLN A 128 4.00 -18.34 -3.45
CA GLN A 128 3.30 -19.07 -2.38
C GLN A 128 2.10 -19.87 -2.88
N LEU A 129 1.41 -19.37 -3.91
CA LEU A 129 0.26 -20.02 -4.53
C LEU A 129 0.62 -20.82 -5.79
N GLY A 130 1.89 -20.82 -6.20
CA GLY A 130 2.36 -21.46 -7.44
C GLY A 130 1.61 -20.97 -8.67
N LEU A 131 1.41 -19.65 -8.79
CA LEU A 131 0.77 -19.01 -9.95
C LEU A 131 1.84 -18.71 -11.00
N LEU A 132 1.86 -19.45 -12.11
CA LEU A 132 2.87 -19.24 -13.14
C LEU A 132 2.73 -17.88 -13.83
N PRO A 133 3.84 -17.17 -14.10
CA PRO A 133 4.14 -16.40 -15.30
C PRO A 133 3.17 -16.39 -16.49
N GLN A 134 1.95 -15.86 -16.44
CA GLN A 134 1.05 -15.96 -17.60
C GLN A 134 0.70 -14.60 -18.15
N LYS A 135 1.05 -14.38 -19.42
CA LYS A 135 0.41 -13.36 -20.24
C LYS A 135 -1.06 -13.77 -20.40
N TYR A 136 -1.96 -12.84 -20.14
CA TYR A 136 -3.38 -13.05 -20.42
C TYR A 136 -3.72 -12.51 -21.82
N THR A 137 -4.73 -13.11 -22.43
CA THR A 137 -5.24 -12.73 -23.74
C THR A 137 -6.41 -11.74 -23.60
N LYS A 138 -6.81 -11.12 -24.72
CA LYS A 138 -8.04 -10.33 -24.78
C LYS A 138 -9.27 -11.15 -24.36
N ALA A 139 -9.34 -12.42 -24.75
CA ALA A 139 -10.45 -13.30 -24.38
C ALA A 139 -10.52 -13.51 -22.87
N ASP A 140 -9.37 -13.73 -22.21
CA ASP A 140 -9.29 -13.84 -20.75
C ASP A 140 -9.77 -12.55 -20.04
N LEU A 141 -9.47 -11.38 -20.62
CA LEU A 141 -9.95 -10.11 -20.09
C LEU A 141 -11.45 -9.92 -20.25
N ILE A 142 -12.03 -10.34 -21.38
CA ILE A 142 -13.48 -10.29 -21.57
C ILE A 142 -14.17 -11.22 -20.57
N GLU A 143 -13.68 -12.46 -20.45
CA GLU A 143 -14.21 -13.46 -19.50
C GLU A 143 -14.16 -12.93 -18.06
N ILE A 144 -13.02 -12.40 -17.61
CA ILE A 144 -12.91 -11.90 -16.24
C ILE A 144 -13.79 -10.68 -15.99
N ASN A 145 -13.96 -9.80 -16.99
CA ASN A 145 -14.85 -8.65 -16.88
C ASN A 145 -16.32 -9.08 -16.73
N ASP A 146 -16.79 -10.04 -17.53
CA ASP A 146 -18.16 -10.56 -17.43
C ASP A 146 -18.40 -11.26 -16.09
N LEU A 147 -17.43 -12.04 -15.60
CA LEU A 147 -17.49 -12.68 -14.28
C LEU A 147 -17.57 -11.65 -13.15
N LEU A 148 -16.66 -10.65 -13.15
CA LEU A 148 -16.62 -9.58 -12.16
C LEU A 148 -17.91 -8.74 -12.19
N LEU A 149 -18.39 -8.38 -13.38
CA LEU A 149 -19.66 -7.67 -13.57
C LEU A 149 -20.83 -8.42 -12.93
N THR A 150 -20.93 -9.72 -13.20
CA THR A 150 -22.01 -10.56 -12.66
C THR A 150 -21.97 -10.59 -11.14
N LYS A 151 -20.79 -10.81 -10.57
CA LYS A 151 -20.59 -10.81 -9.11
C LYS A 151 -20.87 -9.44 -8.49
N LEU A 152 -20.41 -8.37 -9.13
CA LEU A 152 -20.59 -7.00 -8.69
C LEU A 152 -22.08 -6.61 -8.64
N ASN A 153 -22.81 -6.87 -9.73
CA ASN A 153 -24.24 -6.60 -9.81
C ASN A 153 -25.03 -7.38 -8.75
N ASN A 154 -24.73 -8.68 -8.58
CA ASN A 154 -25.40 -9.52 -7.60
C ASN A 154 -25.14 -9.07 -6.17
N SER A 155 -23.89 -8.75 -5.83
CA SER A 155 -23.53 -8.24 -4.51
C SER A 155 -24.22 -6.89 -4.24
N LYS A 156 -24.24 -5.96 -5.19
CA LYS A 156 -24.95 -4.68 -5.00
C LYS A 156 -26.45 -4.88 -4.82
N ALA A 157 -27.08 -5.74 -5.62
CA ALA A 157 -28.50 -6.03 -5.51
C ALA A 157 -28.85 -6.57 -4.12
N TYR A 158 -28.02 -7.45 -3.56
CA TYR A 158 -28.15 -7.93 -2.19
C TYR A 158 -28.03 -6.78 -1.17
N LEU A 159 -26.98 -5.94 -1.27
CA LEU A 159 -26.79 -4.81 -0.34
C LEU A 159 -27.98 -3.86 -0.32
N VAL A 160 -28.57 -3.58 -1.49
CA VAL A 160 -29.75 -2.71 -1.62
C VAL A 160 -30.98 -3.39 -0.99
N ARG A 161 -31.22 -4.67 -1.32
CA ARG A 161 -32.38 -5.42 -0.81
C ARG A 161 -32.36 -5.55 0.72
N GLU A 162 -31.22 -5.89 1.29
CA GLU A 162 -31.05 -6.05 2.74
C GLU A 162 -30.79 -4.73 3.47
N GLN A 163 -30.74 -3.60 2.76
CA GLN A 163 -30.47 -2.26 3.31
C GLN A 163 -29.23 -2.22 4.21
N ILE A 164 -28.15 -2.87 3.76
CA ILE A 164 -26.91 -2.98 4.54
C ILE A 164 -26.34 -1.59 4.83
N LYS A 165 -26.17 -1.28 6.12
CA LYS A 165 -25.54 -0.04 6.56
C LYS A 165 -24.04 -0.09 6.30
N LEU A 166 -23.51 0.96 5.68
CA LEU A 166 -22.08 1.07 5.41
C LEU A 166 -21.34 1.49 6.70
N PRO A 167 -20.37 0.70 7.17
CA PRO A 167 -19.60 1.00 8.37
C PRO A 167 -18.54 2.08 8.12
N ASP A 168 -18.05 2.68 9.20
CA ASP A 168 -16.81 3.44 9.17
C ASP A 168 -15.58 2.52 9.36
N VAL A 169 -14.37 3.08 9.25
CA VAL A 169 -13.12 2.30 9.41
C VAL A 169 -13.06 1.60 10.77
N LYS A 170 -13.56 2.22 11.84
CA LYS A 170 -13.52 1.62 13.19
C LYS A 170 -14.46 0.42 13.28
N GLY A 171 -15.66 0.54 12.72
CA GLY A 171 -16.65 -0.53 12.64
C GLY A 171 -16.16 -1.74 11.83
N LEU A 172 -15.28 -1.52 10.83
CA LEU A 172 -14.73 -2.59 9.99
C LEU A 172 -13.62 -3.42 10.64
N VAL A 173 -12.94 -2.92 11.69
CA VAL A 173 -11.77 -3.61 12.26
C VAL A 173 -12.05 -5.06 12.68
N PRO A 174 -13.17 -5.38 13.37
CA PRO A 174 -13.49 -6.77 13.71
C PRO A 174 -13.75 -7.64 12.48
N ASP A 175 -14.41 -7.10 11.46
CA ASP A 175 -14.76 -7.83 10.24
C ASP A 175 -13.56 -8.09 9.34
N VAL A 176 -12.62 -7.14 9.23
CA VAL A 176 -11.34 -7.36 8.54
C VAL A 176 -10.54 -8.45 9.25
N LYS A 177 -10.47 -8.44 10.58
CA LYS A 177 -9.82 -9.51 11.37
C LYS A 177 -10.47 -10.86 11.11
N LYS A 178 -11.79 -10.89 11.05
CA LYS A 178 -12.56 -12.10 10.74
C LYS A 178 -12.25 -12.58 9.33
N ALA A 179 -12.29 -11.71 8.33
CA ALA A 179 -11.98 -12.03 6.93
C ALA A 179 -10.58 -12.67 6.78
N TYR A 180 -9.55 -12.08 7.40
CA TYR A 180 -8.20 -12.66 7.41
C TYR A 180 -8.11 -13.99 8.17
N ARG A 181 -8.86 -14.15 9.27
CA ARG A 181 -8.93 -15.43 9.98
C ARG A 181 -9.55 -16.51 9.09
N GLU A 182 -10.66 -16.22 8.43
CA GLU A 182 -11.29 -17.18 7.50
C GLU A 182 -10.36 -17.51 6.33
N ALA A 183 -9.68 -16.51 5.75
CA ALA A 183 -8.67 -16.72 4.70
C ALA A 183 -7.52 -17.61 5.17
N SER A 184 -7.11 -17.48 6.44
CA SER A 184 -5.98 -18.22 7.00
C SER A 184 -6.21 -19.74 7.10
N TYR A 185 -7.48 -20.20 7.09
CA TYR A 185 -7.77 -21.63 7.04
C TYR A 185 -7.31 -22.27 5.72
N LYS A 186 -7.42 -21.54 4.60
CA LYS A 186 -6.91 -21.98 3.29
C LYS A 186 -5.47 -21.53 3.04
N PHE A 187 -5.10 -20.36 3.55
CA PHE A 187 -3.82 -19.72 3.32
C PHE A 187 -3.13 -19.38 4.66
N PRO A 188 -2.47 -20.36 5.32
CA PRO A 188 -1.93 -20.16 6.67
C PRO A 188 -0.97 -18.97 6.84
N PHE A 189 -0.28 -18.57 5.76
CA PHE A 189 0.58 -17.39 5.71
C PHE A 189 -0.16 -16.05 5.78
N LEU A 190 -1.50 -16.03 5.71
CA LEU A 190 -2.35 -14.85 5.91
C LEU A 190 -2.84 -14.68 7.35
N LYS A 191 -2.26 -15.41 8.31
CA LYS A 191 -2.66 -15.33 9.71
C LYS A 191 -2.40 -13.94 10.29
N TYR A 192 -3.48 -13.17 10.45
CA TYR A 192 -3.43 -11.84 11.03
C TYR A 192 -3.64 -11.85 12.55
N GLN A 193 -2.58 -11.57 13.29
CA GLN A 193 -2.60 -11.43 14.75
C GLN A 193 -2.34 -9.97 15.14
N ASN A 194 -3.03 -9.52 16.20
CA ASN A 194 -2.99 -8.16 16.75
C ASN A 194 -3.33 -7.11 15.69
N ALA A 195 -4.61 -6.73 15.59
CA ALA A 195 -4.99 -5.73 14.59
C ALA A 195 -4.46 -4.36 14.93
N SER A 196 -3.97 -3.67 13.91
CA SER A 196 -3.60 -2.26 13.97
C SER A 196 -4.09 -1.56 12.70
N LEU A 197 -5.39 -1.65 12.45
CA LEU A 197 -6.10 -0.93 11.40
C LEU A 197 -6.70 0.34 12.01
N LYS A 198 -6.40 1.52 11.44
CA LYS A 198 -6.74 2.81 12.02
C LYS A 198 -7.36 3.75 10.98
N PRO A 199 -8.37 4.56 11.35
CA PRO A 199 -8.76 5.70 10.54
C PRO A 199 -7.63 6.74 10.53
N GLY A 200 -7.16 7.14 9.35
CA GLY A 200 -6.10 8.14 9.21
C GLY A 200 -6.50 9.50 9.79
N LEU A 201 -5.62 10.12 10.58
CA LEU A 201 -5.82 11.47 11.12
C LEU A 201 -5.82 12.52 10.00
N TRP A 202 -4.98 12.30 8.98
CA TRP A 202 -4.78 13.20 7.85
C TRP A 202 -5.63 12.84 6.61
N SER A 203 -6.74 12.12 6.78
CA SER A 203 -7.58 11.61 5.68
C SER A 203 -8.01 12.68 4.65
N ILE A 204 -8.28 13.92 5.10
CA ILE A 204 -8.62 15.02 4.18
C ILE A 204 -7.42 15.37 3.29
N TRP A 205 -6.24 15.52 3.86
CA TRP A 205 -5.01 15.78 3.11
C TRP A 205 -4.66 14.62 2.18
N GLN A 206 -4.78 13.38 2.66
CA GLN A 206 -4.60 12.17 1.85
C GLN A 206 -5.54 12.16 0.64
N SER A 207 -6.80 12.59 0.81
CA SER A 207 -7.76 12.68 -0.30
C SER A 207 -7.27 13.59 -1.43
N TYR A 208 -6.64 14.72 -1.09
CA TYR A 208 -6.02 15.62 -2.10
C TYR A 208 -4.78 15.04 -2.78
N THR A 209 -4.21 13.96 -2.26
CA THR A 209 -3.10 13.24 -2.88
C THR A 209 -3.55 12.07 -3.76
N GLY A 210 -4.81 11.64 -3.63
CA GLY A 210 -5.34 10.43 -4.27
C GLY A 210 -5.04 9.13 -3.52
N ILE A 211 -4.37 9.18 -2.37
CA ILE A 211 -4.05 8.01 -1.55
C ILE A 211 -5.27 7.61 -0.70
N THR A 212 -5.67 6.35 -0.80
CA THR A 212 -6.85 5.77 -0.12
C THR A 212 -6.48 5.07 1.19
N GLY A 213 -5.21 4.74 1.38
CA GLY A 213 -4.65 4.16 2.58
C GLY A 213 -3.12 4.10 2.48
N TYR A 214 -2.46 3.83 3.60
CA TYR A 214 -1.05 3.49 3.60
C TYR A 214 -0.68 2.68 4.85
N TYR A 215 0.39 1.90 4.74
CA TYR A 215 1.02 1.24 5.87
C TYR A 215 2.17 2.08 6.42
N ASN A 216 2.16 2.34 7.73
CA ASN A 216 3.27 2.99 8.42
C ASN A 216 4.27 1.92 8.90
N PRO A 217 5.47 1.84 8.29
CA PRO A 217 6.43 0.80 8.62
C PRO A 217 7.03 0.95 10.02
N PHE A 218 7.06 2.17 10.57
CA PHE A 218 7.71 2.48 11.85
C PHE A 218 6.82 2.21 13.06
N THR A 219 5.50 2.26 12.90
CA THR A 219 4.52 1.97 13.96
C THR A 219 3.74 0.68 13.74
N GLY A 220 3.86 0.07 12.55
CA GLY A 220 3.17 -1.14 12.18
C GLY A 220 1.66 -0.93 11.95
N GLU A 221 1.20 0.29 11.74
CA GLU A 221 -0.22 0.64 11.58
C GLU A 221 -0.63 0.64 10.10
N ALA A 222 -1.75 -0.01 9.78
CA ALA A 222 -2.48 0.15 8.53
C ALA A 222 -3.42 1.34 8.71
N GLN A 223 -3.21 2.42 7.95
CA GLN A 223 -4.08 3.58 7.96
C GLN A 223 -4.98 3.59 6.73
N VAL A 224 -6.26 3.80 6.95
CA VAL A 224 -7.25 3.95 5.87
C VAL A 224 -7.76 5.38 5.86
N ASN A 225 -7.84 5.97 4.67
CA ASN A 225 -8.45 7.26 4.45
C ASN A 225 -9.96 7.15 4.69
N LYS A 226 -10.42 7.65 5.83
CA LYS A 226 -11.83 7.57 6.25
C LYS A 226 -12.78 8.48 5.45
N LYS A 227 -12.26 9.20 4.44
CA LYS A 227 -13.06 10.08 3.58
C LYS A 227 -13.41 9.45 2.24
N ILE A 228 -12.81 8.31 1.87
CA ILE A 228 -13.22 7.59 0.65
C ILE A 228 -14.67 7.09 0.80
N PRO A 229 -15.40 6.88 -0.31
CA PRO A 229 -16.73 6.30 -0.28
C PRO A 229 -16.78 5.01 0.56
N ALA A 230 -17.77 4.90 1.45
CA ALA A 230 -17.78 3.88 2.50
C ALA A 230 -17.84 2.44 1.94
N PHE A 231 -18.38 2.24 0.73
CA PHE A 231 -18.39 0.94 0.07
C PHE A 231 -17.00 0.48 -0.42
N LEU A 232 -15.99 1.35 -0.47
CA LEU A 232 -14.60 1.01 -0.79
C LEU A 232 -13.78 0.62 0.44
N LEU A 233 -14.21 1.06 1.64
CA LEU A 233 -13.46 0.85 2.88
C LEU A 233 -13.15 -0.63 3.19
N PRO A 234 -14.04 -1.61 2.97
CA PRO A 234 -13.73 -3.02 3.26
C PRO A 234 -12.51 -3.53 2.50
N TYR A 235 -12.49 -3.37 1.17
CA TYR A 235 -11.38 -3.87 0.36
C TYR A 235 -10.11 -3.05 0.57
N THR A 236 -10.20 -1.72 0.66
CA THR A 236 -9.04 -0.87 1.03
C THR A 236 -8.46 -1.30 2.38
N SER A 237 -9.30 -1.59 3.37
CA SER A 237 -8.83 -2.06 4.68
C SER A 237 -8.15 -3.44 4.60
N CYS A 238 -8.68 -4.35 3.79
CA CYS A 238 -8.04 -5.63 3.53
C CYS A 238 -6.68 -5.46 2.83
N HIS A 239 -6.57 -4.55 1.87
CA HIS A 239 -5.33 -4.19 1.18
C HIS A 239 -4.27 -3.65 2.16
N GLU A 240 -4.62 -2.67 3.00
CA GLU A 240 -3.65 -2.11 3.96
C GLU A 240 -3.17 -3.14 5.00
N VAL A 241 -4.03 -4.07 5.39
CA VAL A 241 -3.61 -5.19 6.24
C VAL A 241 -2.68 -6.16 5.50
N ALA A 242 -2.78 -6.29 4.18
CA ALA A 242 -1.83 -7.09 3.40
C ALA A 242 -0.42 -6.50 3.49
N HIS A 243 -0.30 -5.17 3.42
CA HIS A 243 0.95 -4.49 3.73
C HIS A 243 1.40 -4.78 5.17
N GLN A 244 0.53 -4.77 6.19
CA GLN A 244 0.97 -5.18 7.54
C GLN A 244 1.54 -6.61 7.64
N LEU A 245 1.19 -7.49 6.70
CA LEU A 245 1.62 -8.88 6.66
C LEU A 245 2.88 -9.14 5.84
N GLY A 246 3.53 -8.13 5.26
CA GLY A 246 4.76 -8.36 4.49
C GLY A 246 4.61 -8.30 2.98
N TYR A 247 3.42 -7.99 2.45
CA TYR A 247 3.25 -7.81 1.00
C TYR A 247 3.50 -6.36 0.64
N ALA A 248 4.76 -6.01 0.35
CA ALA A 248 5.14 -4.64 0.06
C ALA A 248 4.73 -4.18 -1.34
N LYS A 249 4.57 -5.12 -2.28
CA LYS A 249 4.15 -4.76 -3.63
C LYS A 249 2.64 -4.54 -3.72
N GLU A 250 2.21 -3.56 -4.51
CA GLU A 250 0.82 -3.10 -4.59
C GLU A 250 -0.07 -4.15 -5.27
N ASP A 251 0.42 -4.79 -6.32
CA ASP A 251 -0.24 -5.90 -7.01
C ASP A 251 -0.44 -7.10 -6.07
N GLU A 252 0.58 -7.45 -5.28
CA GLU A 252 0.51 -8.50 -4.26
C GLU A 252 -0.43 -8.12 -3.11
N ALA A 253 -0.38 -6.89 -2.62
CA ALA A 253 -1.23 -6.39 -1.55
C ALA A 253 -2.71 -6.34 -1.98
N ASN A 254 -2.98 -5.89 -3.21
CA ASN A 254 -4.30 -5.97 -3.83
C ASN A 254 -4.79 -7.42 -3.89
N PHE A 255 -3.96 -8.33 -4.40
CA PHE A 255 -4.37 -9.72 -4.54
C PHE A 255 -4.59 -10.42 -3.18
N VAL A 256 -3.74 -10.17 -2.18
CA VAL A 256 -3.94 -10.67 -0.82
C VAL A 256 -5.17 -10.05 -0.17
N GLY A 257 -5.40 -8.75 -0.37
CA GLY A 257 -6.64 -8.07 0.03
C GLY A 257 -7.87 -8.73 -0.59
N TYR A 258 -7.78 -9.17 -1.84
CA TYR A 258 -8.85 -9.91 -2.52
C TYR A 258 -9.09 -11.27 -1.87
N LEU A 259 -8.03 -12.05 -1.60
CA LEU A 259 -8.16 -13.35 -0.91
C LEU A 259 -8.83 -13.20 0.47
N ALA A 260 -8.48 -12.15 1.20
CA ALA A 260 -9.09 -11.85 2.50
C ALA A 260 -10.56 -11.44 2.34
N ALA A 261 -10.86 -10.48 1.48
CA ALA A 261 -12.22 -9.99 1.25
C ALA A 261 -13.16 -11.11 0.78
N MET A 262 -12.68 -11.97 -0.13
CA MET A 262 -13.45 -13.12 -0.64
C MET A 262 -13.69 -14.21 0.40
N ALA A 263 -12.81 -14.36 1.39
CA ALA A 263 -13.02 -15.27 2.51
C ALA A 263 -14.03 -14.72 3.54
N SER A 264 -14.39 -13.43 3.48
CA SER A 264 -15.42 -12.86 4.33
C SER A 264 -16.78 -13.49 4.04
N LYS A 265 -17.62 -13.58 5.07
CA LYS A 265 -19.03 -13.98 4.95
C LYS A 265 -19.96 -12.78 4.72
N ASP A 266 -19.40 -11.57 4.71
CA ASP A 266 -20.15 -10.33 4.52
C ASP A 266 -20.10 -9.90 3.04
N THR A 267 -21.28 -9.83 2.42
CA THR A 267 -21.46 -9.41 1.02
C THR A 267 -20.90 -8.00 0.75
N LEU A 268 -20.78 -7.14 1.76
CA LEU A 268 -20.17 -5.83 1.61
C LEU A 268 -18.67 -5.93 1.25
N PHE A 269 -17.95 -6.91 1.80
CA PHE A 269 -16.55 -7.16 1.43
C PHE A 269 -16.44 -7.63 -0.01
N HIS A 270 -17.32 -8.54 -0.43
CA HIS A 270 -17.40 -9.03 -1.81
C HIS A 270 -17.71 -7.89 -2.76
N TYR A 271 -18.71 -7.08 -2.46
CA TYR A 271 -19.06 -5.91 -3.26
C TYR A 271 -17.87 -4.95 -3.43
N SER A 272 -17.22 -4.60 -2.31
CA SER A 272 -16.09 -3.68 -2.26
C SER A 272 -14.94 -4.15 -3.16
N VAL A 273 -14.57 -5.43 -3.08
CA VAL A 273 -13.47 -5.97 -3.90
C VAL A 273 -13.87 -6.12 -5.36
N TYR A 274 -15.08 -6.61 -5.67
CA TYR A 274 -15.52 -6.73 -7.05
C TYR A 274 -15.66 -5.38 -7.74
N PHE A 275 -16.00 -4.33 -7.00
CA PHE A 275 -16.12 -2.98 -7.54
C PHE A 275 -14.75 -2.50 -8.06
N ASP A 276 -13.72 -2.52 -7.23
CA ASP A 276 -12.38 -2.08 -7.63
C ASP A 276 -11.78 -2.99 -8.70
N LEU A 277 -11.88 -4.32 -8.55
CA LEU A 277 -11.37 -5.26 -9.55
C LEU A 277 -12.08 -5.10 -10.90
N PHE A 278 -13.38 -4.86 -10.92
CA PHE A 278 -14.11 -4.57 -12.16
C PHE A 278 -13.60 -3.29 -12.81
N LEU A 279 -13.39 -2.21 -12.05
CA LEU A 279 -12.86 -0.96 -12.62
C LEU A 279 -11.45 -1.14 -13.20
N TYR A 280 -10.56 -1.89 -12.54
CA TYR A 280 -9.24 -2.21 -13.06
C TYR A 280 -9.32 -3.08 -14.32
N ALA A 281 -10.08 -4.18 -14.28
CA ALA A 281 -10.25 -5.09 -15.40
C ALA A 281 -10.88 -4.41 -16.62
N ASN A 282 -11.89 -3.56 -16.40
CA ASN A 282 -12.61 -2.85 -17.44
C ASN A 282 -11.76 -1.72 -18.03
N ARG A 283 -10.91 -1.05 -17.23
CA ARG A 283 -9.90 -0.10 -17.72
C ARG A 283 -8.89 -0.80 -18.62
N ASN A 284 -8.35 -1.94 -18.19
CA ASN A 284 -7.41 -2.73 -19.00
C ASN A 284 -8.05 -3.21 -20.30
N LEU A 285 -9.31 -3.67 -20.26
CA LEU A 285 -10.05 -4.05 -21.46
C LEU A 285 -10.32 -2.85 -22.36
N TYR A 286 -10.68 -1.67 -21.82
CA TYR A 286 -10.94 -0.47 -22.61
C TYR A 286 -9.72 -0.04 -23.45
N MET A 287 -8.52 -0.18 -22.91
CA MET A 287 -7.28 0.13 -23.62
C MET A 287 -7.00 -0.82 -24.79
N LEU A 288 -7.54 -2.05 -24.76
CA LEU A 288 -7.37 -3.06 -25.81
C LEU A 288 -8.56 -3.14 -26.77
N ASP A 289 -9.77 -2.98 -26.26
CA ASP A 289 -11.04 -3.00 -26.98
C ASP A 289 -12.08 -2.16 -26.23
N SER A 290 -12.14 -0.87 -26.59
CA SER A 290 -13.07 0.07 -26.00
C SER A 290 -14.56 -0.25 -26.27
N THR A 291 -14.87 -0.99 -27.34
CA THR A 291 -16.24 -1.39 -27.67
C THR A 291 -16.71 -2.47 -26.70
N ALA A 292 -15.92 -3.54 -26.54
CA ALA A 292 -16.19 -4.58 -25.54
C ALA A 292 -16.26 -3.98 -24.12
N ALA A 293 -15.30 -3.11 -23.80
CA ALA A 293 -15.32 -2.10 -22.74
C ALA A 293 -16.71 -1.61 -22.33
N LYS A 294 -17.28 -0.87 -23.27
CA LYS A 294 -18.55 -0.15 -23.11
C LYS A 294 -19.73 -1.11 -23.05
N THR A 295 -19.76 -2.14 -23.90
CA THR A 295 -20.84 -3.14 -23.92
C THR A 295 -20.97 -3.89 -22.59
N ILE A 296 -19.85 -4.22 -21.93
CA ILE A 296 -19.91 -4.82 -20.59
C ILE A 296 -20.39 -3.79 -19.56
N SER A 297 -19.85 -2.57 -19.61
CA SER A 297 -20.24 -1.49 -18.69
C SER A 297 -21.73 -1.10 -18.81
N GLU A 298 -22.35 -1.28 -19.98
CA GLU A 298 -23.77 -1.04 -20.20
C GLU A 298 -24.69 -2.00 -19.41
N LYS A 299 -24.16 -3.14 -18.96
CA LYS A 299 -24.91 -4.12 -18.17
C LYS A 299 -24.82 -3.87 -16.65
N LEU A 300 -24.13 -2.82 -16.20
CA LEU A 300 -24.08 -2.43 -14.79
C LEU A 300 -25.48 -2.04 -14.30
N ASN A 301 -25.87 -2.53 -13.12
CA ASN A 301 -27.11 -2.10 -12.49
C ASN A 301 -27.04 -0.65 -11.99
N ASP A 302 -28.19 -0.05 -11.74
CA ASP A 302 -28.28 1.38 -11.35
C ASP A 302 -27.57 1.67 -10.04
N GLY A 303 -27.59 0.73 -9.09
CA GLY A 303 -26.89 0.87 -7.81
C GLY A 303 -25.37 0.99 -7.99
N VAL A 304 -24.78 0.17 -8.86
CA VAL A 304 -23.34 0.23 -9.15
C VAL A 304 -23.00 1.51 -9.90
N ARG A 305 -23.85 1.92 -10.86
CA ARG A 305 -23.67 3.20 -11.58
C ARG A 305 -23.69 4.40 -10.63
N ALA A 306 -24.60 4.40 -9.66
CA ALA A 306 -24.67 5.44 -8.63
C ALA A 306 -23.42 5.49 -7.75
N ASP A 307 -22.86 4.32 -7.40
CA ASP A 307 -21.62 4.24 -6.63
C ASP A 307 -20.40 4.71 -7.46
N ILE A 308 -20.35 4.40 -8.77
CA ILE A 308 -19.34 4.96 -9.69
C ILE A 308 -19.42 6.49 -9.74
N ILE A 309 -20.64 7.05 -9.79
CA ILE A 309 -20.83 8.51 -9.75
C ILE A 309 -20.32 9.06 -8.41
N THR A 310 -20.66 8.42 -7.30
CA THR A 310 -20.21 8.82 -5.96
C THR A 310 -18.68 8.82 -5.85
N MET A 311 -18.02 7.79 -6.37
CA MET A 311 -16.55 7.73 -6.42
C MET A 311 -15.97 8.85 -7.29
N ARG A 312 -16.55 9.12 -8.46
CA ARG A 312 -16.08 10.19 -9.36
C ARG A 312 -16.29 11.58 -8.74
N THR A 313 -17.42 11.83 -8.11
CA THR A 313 -17.71 13.08 -7.40
C THR A 313 -16.72 13.29 -6.26
N TYR A 314 -16.41 12.25 -5.48
CA TYR A 314 -15.37 12.29 -4.46
C TYR A 314 -14.00 12.66 -5.05
N GLN A 315 -13.58 12.00 -6.14
CA GLN A 315 -12.30 12.29 -6.80
C GLN A 315 -12.25 13.72 -7.35
N GLN A 316 -13.36 14.23 -7.90
CA GLN A 316 -13.45 15.61 -8.39
C GLN A 316 -13.39 16.62 -7.25
N GLN A 317 -14.07 16.36 -6.13
CA GLN A 317 -14.07 17.23 -4.94
C GLN A 317 -12.66 17.41 -4.37
N TYR A 318 -11.84 16.36 -4.39
CA TYR A 318 -10.48 16.38 -3.87
C TYR A 318 -9.40 16.53 -4.95
N ARG A 319 -9.77 16.95 -6.16
CA ARG A 319 -8.79 17.25 -7.21
C ARG A 319 -7.88 18.39 -6.77
N SER A 320 -6.57 18.19 -6.85
CA SER A 320 -5.56 19.18 -6.46
C SER A 320 -4.44 19.27 -7.48
N PHE A 321 -3.82 20.44 -7.62
CA PHE A 321 -2.60 20.62 -8.42
C PHE A 321 -1.40 19.86 -7.83
N LEU A 322 -1.45 19.52 -6.54
CA LEU A 322 -0.42 18.73 -5.86
C LEU A 322 -0.52 17.25 -6.21
N GLN A 323 -1.71 16.77 -6.59
CA GLN A 323 -1.96 15.35 -6.84
C GLN A 323 -1.01 14.77 -7.91
N PRO A 324 -0.81 15.39 -9.10
CA PRO A 324 0.14 14.88 -10.08
C PRO A 324 1.58 14.81 -9.59
N VAL A 325 2.01 15.78 -8.78
CA VAL A 325 3.37 15.82 -8.21
C VAL A 325 3.57 14.68 -7.22
N ILE A 326 2.59 14.46 -6.34
CA ILE A 326 2.66 13.40 -5.32
C ILE A 326 2.59 12.02 -5.99
N ILE A 327 1.71 11.85 -6.97
CA ILE A 327 1.66 10.63 -7.79
C ILE A 327 3.00 10.37 -8.47
N TRP A 328 3.65 11.39 -9.01
CA TRP A 328 4.97 11.24 -9.62
C TRP A 328 6.03 10.80 -8.60
N ILE A 329 6.10 11.46 -7.42
CA ILE A 329 7.03 11.07 -6.34
C ILE A 329 6.77 9.62 -5.91
N TYR A 330 5.51 9.26 -5.71
CA TYR A 330 5.12 7.91 -5.33
C TYR A 330 5.51 6.88 -6.40
N ASN A 331 5.27 7.21 -7.67
CA ASN A 331 5.69 6.38 -8.79
C ASN A 331 7.22 6.16 -8.80
N GLN A 332 8.03 7.20 -8.54
CA GLN A 332 9.48 7.04 -8.42
C GLN A 332 9.87 6.15 -7.23
N PHE A 333 9.18 6.28 -6.11
CA PHE A 333 9.38 5.40 -4.96
C PHE A 333 9.09 3.93 -5.31
N LEU A 334 7.99 3.64 -6.00
CA LEU A 334 7.65 2.28 -6.45
C LEU A 334 8.69 1.73 -7.44
N LEU A 335 9.10 2.53 -8.43
CA LEU A 335 10.15 2.16 -9.38
C LEU A 335 11.48 1.82 -8.68
N GLY A 336 11.85 2.62 -7.68
CA GLY A 336 13.04 2.39 -6.86
C GLY A 336 12.96 1.12 -5.98
N ASN A 337 11.76 0.64 -5.69
CA ASN A 337 11.49 -0.54 -4.86
C ASN A 337 11.02 -1.76 -5.69
N ARG A 338 11.63 -1.97 -6.87
CA ARG A 338 11.41 -3.15 -7.72
C ARG A 338 9.96 -3.35 -8.18
N GLN A 339 9.22 -2.27 -8.38
CA GLN A 339 7.97 -2.26 -9.13
C GLN A 339 8.14 -1.50 -10.45
N PRO A 340 8.55 -2.17 -11.54
CA PRO A 340 8.86 -1.51 -12.81
C PRO A 340 7.64 -0.82 -13.46
N GLN A 341 6.40 -1.23 -13.12
CA GLN A 341 5.18 -0.57 -13.60
C GLN A 341 4.77 0.65 -12.75
N GLY A 342 5.47 0.92 -11.64
CA GLY A 342 5.18 2.05 -10.76
C GLY A 342 3.72 2.04 -10.31
N ILE A 343 3.02 3.17 -10.47
CA ILE A 343 1.60 3.31 -10.08
C ILE A 343 0.64 2.47 -10.96
N LEU A 344 1.07 1.96 -12.10
CA LEU A 344 0.25 1.03 -12.90
C LEU A 344 0.24 -0.39 -12.33
N SER A 345 1.08 -0.70 -11.34
CA SER A 345 1.07 -1.99 -10.64
C SER A 345 -0.27 -2.30 -9.95
N TYR A 346 -1.06 -1.28 -9.61
CA TYR A 346 -2.42 -1.46 -9.08
C TYR A 346 -3.31 -2.23 -10.07
N ASP A 347 -3.13 -2.04 -11.37
CA ASP A 347 -3.89 -2.77 -12.40
C ASP A 347 -3.35 -4.17 -12.67
N GLU A 348 -2.13 -4.50 -12.21
CA GLU A 348 -1.51 -5.81 -12.40
C GLU A 348 -2.20 -6.91 -11.58
N VAL A 349 -2.97 -6.55 -10.56
CA VAL A 349 -3.83 -7.49 -9.82
C VAL A 349 -4.77 -8.25 -10.76
N VAL A 350 -5.20 -7.64 -11.87
CA VAL A 350 -6.03 -8.31 -12.90
C VAL A 350 -5.34 -9.57 -13.43
N GLY A 351 -4.02 -9.51 -13.64
CA GLY A 351 -3.23 -10.67 -14.05
C GLY A 351 -3.18 -11.77 -12.99
N PHE A 352 -3.12 -11.41 -11.70
CA PHE A 352 -3.22 -12.38 -10.60
C PHE A 352 -4.58 -13.05 -10.56
N ILE A 353 -5.66 -12.27 -10.69
CA ILE A 353 -7.04 -12.78 -10.66
C ILE A 353 -7.28 -13.73 -11.84
N ILE A 354 -6.85 -13.39 -13.06
CA ILE A 354 -6.94 -14.27 -14.23
C ILE A 354 -6.15 -15.58 -13.99
N ALA A 355 -4.91 -15.49 -13.53
CA ALA A 355 -4.09 -16.67 -13.26
C ALA A 355 -4.70 -17.57 -12.17
N TYR A 356 -5.23 -16.96 -11.11
CA TYR A 356 -5.91 -17.66 -10.02
C TYR A 356 -7.20 -18.33 -10.51
N HIS A 357 -8.01 -17.62 -11.30
CA HIS A 357 -9.22 -18.16 -11.91
C HIS A 357 -8.92 -19.33 -12.84
N LYS A 358 -7.91 -19.22 -13.72
CA LYS A 358 -7.50 -20.32 -14.60
C LYS A 358 -7.09 -21.57 -13.83
N LYS A 359 -6.36 -21.39 -12.71
CA LYS A 359 -5.85 -22.50 -11.89
C LYS A 359 -6.93 -23.15 -11.03
N PHE A 360 -7.79 -22.36 -10.39
CA PHE A 360 -8.72 -22.85 -9.36
C PHE A 360 -10.19 -22.81 -9.77
N LYS A 361 -10.53 -22.23 -10.93
CA LYS A 361 -11.90 -22.10 -11.47
C LYS A 361 -12.87 -21.39 -10.52
N VAL A 362 -12.36 -20.45 -9.74
CA VAL A 362 -13.13 -19.62 -8.81
C VAL A 362 -12.81 -18.14 -9.01
N ILE A 363 -13.76 -17.28 -8.66
CA ILE A 363 -13.60 -15.83 -8.54
C ILE A 363 -14.25 -15.36 -7.25
#